data_AF-Q9Z9C6-F1
#
_entry.id   AF-Q9Z9C6-F1
#
_cell.length_a   1.000
_cell.length_b   1.000
_cell.length_c   1.000
_cell.angle_alpha   90.00
_cell.angle_beta   90.00
_cell.angle_gamma   90.00
#
_symmetry.space_group_name_H-M   'P 1'
#
loop_
_entity.id
_entity.type
_entity.pdbx_description
1 polymer ?
#
loop_
_entity_poly.entity_id
_entity_poly.type
_entity_poly.pdbx_seq_one_letter_code
_entity_poly.pdbx_strand_id
1 'polypeptide(L)'
;MRSALHLQHLRHFHNHGSILFENLLTIKDCFLLETKLQNFIAKASKTIDTVRWRENIFRSMPEIYTVVRKRRLDFFAAELVHRPKLSLVRDLWVFPGEEILEGEEDCMLFLLLSGDRAGSGIFFTGPYPSDLYELEKGTTGLLLAFSSVGIPVI
;
A
#
# COMPACT_ATOMS: atom_id res chain seq x y z
N MET A 1 13.00 -5.36 -15.05
CA MET A 1 12.00 -5.35 -16.13
C MET A 1 11.06 -4.17 -15.91
N ARG A 2 10.57 -3.51 -16.96
CA ARG A 2 9.57 -2.44 -16.83
C ARG A 2 8.20 -3.11 -16.71
N SER A 3 7.45 -2.82 -15.65
CA SER A 3 6.08 -3.31 -15.47
C SER A 3 5.10 -2.39 -16.21
N ALA A 4 4.08 -2.97 -16.84
CA ALA A 4 3.01 -2.24 -17.52
C ALA A 4 1.67 -2.91 -17.24
N LEU A 5 0.60 -2.12 -17.16
CA LEU A 5 -0.75 -2.65 -17.04
C LEU A 5 -1.24 -3.16 -18.40
N HIS A 6 -1.73 -4.40 -18.40
CA HIS A 6 -2.40 -4.97 -19.56
C HIS A 6 -3.89 -4.58 -19.54
N LEU A 7 -4.52 -4.49 -20.70
CA LEU A 7 -5.96 -4.16 -20.82
C LEU A 7 -6.85 -5.07 -19.96
N GLN A 8 -6.46 -6.34 -19.81
CA GLN A 8 -7.21 -7.29 -18.98
C GLN A 8 -7.11 -6.96 -17.48
N HIS A 9 -6.01 -6.36 -17.01
CA HIS A 9 -5.90 -5.89 -15.64
C HIS A 9 -6.90 -4.74 -15.39
N LEU A 10 -6.99 -3.80 -16.33
CA LEU A 10 -7.94 -2.69 -16.26
C LEU A 10 -9.38 -3.22 -16.24
N ARG A 11 -9.73 -4.11 -17.18
CA ARG A 11 -11.08 -4.74 -17.22
C ARG A 11 -11.42 -5.48 -15.94
N HIS A 12 -10.47 -6.25 -15.40
CA HIS A 12 -10.69 -6.97 -14.15
C HIS A 12 -10.97 -6.00 -12.99
N PHE A 13 -10.16 -4.94 -12.86
CA PHE A 13 -10.34 -3.93 -11.84
C PHE A 13 -11.67 -3.19 -11.96
N HIS A 14 -12.06 -2.74 -13.15
CA HIS A 14 -13.35 -2.05 -13.35
C HIS A 14 -14.57 -2.92 -13.06
N ASN A 15 -14.44 -4.24 -13.23
CA ASN A 15 -15.54 -5.16 -12.97
C ASN A 15 -15.67 -5.53 -11.48
N HIS A 16 -14.55 -5.61 -10.74
CA HIS A 16 -14.54 -6.14 -9.37
C HIS A 16 -14.20 -5.07 -8.31
N GLY A 17 -13.80 -3.87 -8.72
CA GLY A 17 -13.34 -2.81 -7.81
C GLY A 17 -12.00 -3.10 -7.14
N SER A 18 -11.33 -4.21 -7.50
CA SER A 18 -10.06 -4.63 -6.91
C SER A 18 -9.24 -5.50 -7.87
N ILE A 19 -7.94 -5.58 -7.63
CA ILE A 19 -7.02 -6.47 -8.35
C ILE A 19 -5.79 -6.79 -7.50
N LEU A 20 -5.38 -8.06 -7.48
CA LEU A 20 -4.15 -8.52 -6.85
C LEU A 20 -3.04 -8.67 -7.90
N PHE A 21 -1.88 -8.09 -7.60
CA PHE A 21 -0.65 -8.32 -8.36
C PHE A 21 0.38 -9.00 -7.48
N GLU A 22 0.91 -10.11 -7.98
CA GLU A 22 2.08 -10.75 -7.39
C GLU A 22 3.37 -10.00 -7.80
N ASN A 23 4.35 -10.00 -6.90
CA ASN A 23 5.70 -9.49 -7.19
C ASN A 23 5.76 -8.00 -7.62
N LEU A 24 4.88 -7.15 -7.09
CA LEU A 24 5.01 -5.68 -7.23
C LEU A 24 6.33 -5.18 -6.64
N LEU A 25 6.72 -5.77 -5.51
CA LEU A 25 8.01 -5.58 -4.86
C LEU A 25 8.79 -6.89 -4.84
N THR A 26 10.11 -6.76 -4.77
CA THR A 26 10.94 -7.92 -4.45
C THR A 26 10.87 -8.19 -2.96
N ILE A 27 10.99 -9.46 -2.56
CA ILE A 27 11.05 -9.87 -1.15
C ILE A 27 12.13 -9.08 -0.40
N LYS A 28 13.28 -8.82 -1.03
CA LYS A 28 14.35 -8.00 -0.46
C LYS A 28 13.91 -6.55 -0.20
N ASP A 29 13.20 -5.92 -1.13
CA ASP A 29 12.71 -4.55 -0.95
C ASP A 29 11.67 -4.51 0.20
N CYS A 30 10.80 -5.52 0.30
CA CYS A 30 9.84 -5.63 1.39
C CYS A 30 10.51 -5.80 2.75
N PHE A 31 11.44 -6.75 2.87
CA PHE A 31 12.18 -6.99 4.11
C PHE A 31 12.93 -5.74 4.58
N LEU A 32 13.58 -5.03 3.66
CA LEU A 32 14.27 -3.77 3.98
C LEU A 32 13.29 -2.69 4.45
N LEU A 33 12.12 -2.57 3.82
CA LEU A 33 11.11 -1.60 4.20
C LEU A 33 10.51 -1.93 5.57
N GLU A 34 10.16 -3.19 5.83
CA GLU A 34 9.62 -3.66 7.11
C GLU A 34 10.63 -3.45 8.25
N THR A 35 11.91 -3.76 8.02
CA THR A 35 12.98 -3.51 9.01
C THR A 35 13.10 -2.01 9.33
N LYS A 36 12.94 -1.14 8.33
CA LYS A 36 12.95 0.32 8.54
C LYS A 36 11.73 0.80 9.31
N LEU A 37 10.54 0.27 9.02
CA LEU A 37 9.31 0.54 9.79
C LEU A 37 9.46 0.14 11.25
N GLN A 38 9.93 -1.08 11.51
CA GLN A 38 10.20 -1.57 12.87
C GLN A 38 11.16 -0.66 13.63
N ASN A 39 12.29 -0.30 13.00
CA ASN A 39 13.28 0.58 13.60
C ASN A 39 12.76 2.01 13.83
N PHE A 40 11.91 2.52 12.94
CA PHE A 40 11.30 3.84 13.10
C PHE A 40 10.35 3.86 14.30
N ILE A 41 9.45 2.87 14.41
CA ILE A 41 8.47 2.82 15.49
C ILE A 41 9.12 2.50 16.83
N ALA A 42 10.13 1.63 16.87
CA ALA A 42 10.88 1.34 18.09
C ALA A 42 11.58 2.59 18.66
N LYS A 43 11.92 3.57 17.81
CA LYS A 43 12.47 4.87 18.26
C LYS A 43 11.38 5.83 18.74
N ALA A 44 10.20 5.79 18.12
CA ALA A 44 9.11 6.72 18.42
C ALA A 44 8.23 6.27 19.60
N SER A 45 8.11 4.96 19.83
CA SER A 45 7.21 4.35 20.79
C SER A 45 7.85 3.17 21.50
N LYS A 46 7.49 2.98 22.77
CA LYS A 46 7.83 1.77 23.54
C LYS A 46 7.04 0.54 23.08
N THR A 47 5.91 0.74 22.41
CA THR A 47 5.03 -0.33 21.93
C THR A 47 4.69 -0.13 20.45
N ILE A 48 4.76 -1.20 19.67
CA ILE A 48 4.51 -1.18 18.22
C ILE A 48 3.02 -1.11 17.87
N ASP A 49 2.16 -1.52 18.80
CA ASP A 49 0.71 -1.64 18.60
C ASP A 49 0.00 -0.28 18.53
N THR A 50 0.67 0.80 18.92
CA THR A 50 0.07 2.15 18.96
C THR A 50 -0.16 2.67 17.53
N VAL A 51 -1.43 2.63 17.08
CA VAL A 51 -1.88 3.05 15.73
C VAL A 51 -1.37 4.44 15.33
N ARG A 52 -1.36 5.41 16.26
CA ARG A 52 -0.90 6.78 16.02
C ARG A 52 0.51 6.86 15.41
N TRP A 53 1.41 5.95 15.76
CA TRP A 53 2.78 5.93 15.24
C TRP A 53 2.92 5.14 13.93
N ARG A 54 1.84 4.48 13.50
CA ARG A 54 1.74 3.69 12.28
C ARG A 54 1.01 4.40 11.15
N GLU A 55 0.41 5.55 11.43
CA GLU A 55 -0.29 6.39 10.44
C GLU A 55 0.63 7.47 9.86
N ASN A 56 0.46 7.77 8.56
CA ASN A 56 1.14 8.86 7.87
C ASN A 56 2.68 8.81 8.00
N ILE A 57 3.24 7.60 8.06
CA ILE A 57 4.67 7.32 8.21
C ILE A 57 5.45 7.87 7.03
N PHE A 58 4.88 7.93 5.82
CA PHE A 58 5.55 8.48 4.64
C PHE A 58 6.08 9.91 4.85
N ARG A 59 5.49 10.67 5.79
CA ARG A 59 5.93 12.02 6.16
C ARG A 59 7.26 12.03 6.93
N SER A 60 7.60 10.93 7.59
CA SER A 60 8.82 10.79 8.39
C SER A 60 9.80 9.75 7.81
N MET A 61 9.33 8.87 6.92
CA MET A 61 10.13 7.82 6.28
C MET A 61 10.06 7.95 4.74
N PRO A 62 10.96 8.71 4.11
CA PRO A 62 10.95 8.97 2.66
C PRO A 62 11.13 7.71 1.79
N GLU A 63 11.55 6.60 2.39
CA GLU A 63 11.63 5.30 1.73
C GLU A 63 10.28 4.82 1.20
N ILE A 64 9.17 5.14 1.87
CA ILE A 64 7.83 4.78 1.40
C ILE A 64 7.57 5.47 0.05
N TYR A 65 7.84 6.77 -0.01
CA TYR A 65 7.70 7.54 -1.25
C TYR A 65 8.65 7.04 -2.34
N THR A 66 9.88 6.67 -1.95
CA THR A 66 10.87 6.09 -2.87
C THR A 66 10.36 4.80 -3.49
N VAL A 67 9.74 3.92 -2.70
CA VAL A 67 9.14 2.67 -3.17
C VAL A 67 7.99 2.96 -4.14
N VAL A 68 7.06 3.85 -3.76
CA VAL A 68 5.93 4.27 -4.60
C VAL A 68 6.40 4.78 -5.95
N ARG A 69 7.37 5.70 -5.97
CA ARG A 69 7.92 6.30 -7.20
C ARG A 69 8.70 5.32 -8.04
N LYS A 70 9.61 4.54 -7.43
CA LYS A 70 10.47 3.58 -8.13
C LYS A 70 9.65 2.49 -8.82
N ARG A 71 8.55 2.07 -8.20
CA ARG A 71 7.64 1.05 -8.74
C ARG A 71 6.47 1.62 -9.50
N ARG A 72 6.37 2.95 -9.61
CA ARG A 72 5.29 3.66 -10.31
C ARG A 72 3.89 3.25 -9.80
N LEU A 73 3.76 3.02 -8.49
CA LEU A 73 2.51 2.56 -7.88
C LEU A 73 1.42 3.63 -7.97
N ASP A 74 1.80 4.89 -7.87
CA ASP A 74 0.93 6.05 -8.08
C ASP A 74 0.40 6.12 -9.52
N PHE A 75 1.24 5.79 -10.49
CA PHE A 75 0.85 5.71 -11.90
C PHE A 75 -0.10 4.54 -12.16
N PHE A 76 0.17 3.35 -11.60
CA PHE A 76 -0.74 2.21 -11.72
C PHE A 76 -2.10 2.50 -11.08
N ALA A 77 -2.11 3.08 -9.87
CA ALA A 77 -3.34 3.52 -9.23
C ALA A 77 -4.12 4.49 -10.14
N ALA A 78 -3.45 5.51 -10.68
CA ALA A 78 -4.07 6.50 -11.56
C ALA A 78 -4.67 5.87 -12.84
N GLU A 79 -3.96 4.93 -13.47
CA GLU A 79 -4.48 4.20 -14.64
C GLU A 79 -5.70 3.34 -14.30
N LEU A 80 -5.68 2.63 -13.17
CA LEU A 80 -6.76 1.75 -12.72
C LEU A 80 -8.08 2.50 -12.45
N VAL A 81 -8.00 3.73 -11.95
CA VAL A 81 -9.19 4.56 -11.66
C VAL A 81 -9.43 5.67 -12.70
N HIS A 82 -8.74 5.61 -13.84
CA HIS A 82 -8.87 6.59 -14.94
C HIS A 82 -8.69 8.06 -14.49
N ARG A 83 -7.72 8.31 -13.61
CA ARG A 83 -7.33 9.66 -13.18
C ARG A 83 -6.05 10.10 -13.89
N PRO A 84 -5.90 11.40 -14.20
CA PRO A 84 -4.68 11.89 -14.85
C PRO A 84 -3.44 11.78 -13.95
N LYS A 85 -3.62 11.92 -12.63
CA LYS A 85 -2.56 11.81 -11.63
C LYS A 85 -3.18 11.54 -10.26
N LEU A 86 -2.49 10.72 -9.47
CA LEU A 86 -2.75 10.56 -8.05
C LEU A 86 -1.48 10.86 -7.23
N SER A 87 -1.67 11.23 -5.98
CA SER A 87 -0.59 11.39 -5.00
C SER A 87 -0.89 10.54 -3.77
N LEU A 88 0.16 10.02 -3.13
CA LEU A 88 0.05 9.38 -1.82
C LEU A 88 -0.37 10.45 -0.79
N VAL A 89 -1.50 10.24 -0.11
CA VAL A 89 -2.03 11.21 0.88
C VAL A 89 -2.08 10.64 2.29
N ARG A 90 -2.19 9.31 2.42
CA ARG A 90 -2.23 8.58 3.68
C ARG A 90 -1.54 7.24 3.52
N ASP A 91 -0.89 6.78 4.58
CA ASP A 91 -0.45 5.40 4.72
C ASP A 91 -0.70 4.89 6.14
N LEU A 92 -0.79 3.58 6.27
CA LEU A 92 -0.95 2.90 7.55
C LEU A 92 -0.17 1.58 7.52
N TRP A 93 0.69 1.35 8.50
CA TRP A 93 1.29 0.03 8.69
C TRP A 93 0.35 -0.87 9.52
N VAL A 94 -0.12 -1.96 8.91
CA VAL A 94 -1.23 -2.80 9.36
C VAL A 94 -0.73 -4.14 9.88
N PHE A 95 -1.30 -4.59 10.98
CA PHE A 95 -1.06 -5.88 11.62
C PHE A 95 -2.26 -6.84 11.46
N PRO A 96 -2.05 -8.16 11.66
CA PRO A 96 -3.11 -9.15 11.49
C PRO A 96 -4.28 -8.92 12.46
N GLY A 97 -5.51 -9.04 11.96
CA GLY A 97 -6.73 -8.84 12.73
C GLY A 97 -7.15 -7.38 12.91
N GLU A 98 -6.41 -6.43 12.34
CA GLU A 98 -6.82 -5.03 12.31
C GLU A 98 -7.83 -4.77 11.18
N GLU A 99 -8.85 -3.97 11.49
CA GLU A 99 -9.84 -3.56 10.50
C GLU A 99 -9.28 -2.45 9.61
N ILE A 100 -9.27 -2.69 8.31
CA ILE A 100 -8.93 -1.66 7.32
C ILE A 100 -10.21 -0.88 7.02
N LEU A 101 -10.33 0.29 7.64
CA LEU A 101 -11.48 1.17 7.43
C LEU A 101 -11.53 1.69 5.99
N GLU A 102 -12.74 1.75 5.44
CA GLU A 102 -12.99 2.35 4.14
C GLU A 102 -12.57 3.83 4.12
N GLY A 103 -11.87 4.21 3.05
CA GLY A 103 -11.38 5.56 2.83
C GLY A 103 -12.14 6.26 1.70
N GLU A 104 -12.13 7.60 1.70
CA GLU A 104 -12.69 8.42 0.63
C GLU A 104 -11.70 8.65 -0.54
N GLU A 105 -10.50 8.06 -0.46
CA GLU A 105 -9.46 8.22 -1.48
C GLU A 105 -9.82 7.52 -2.80
N ASP A 106 -9.33 8.06 -3.93
CA ASP A 106 -9.65 7.54 -5.26
C ASP A 106 -9.21 6.08 -5.44
N CYS A 107 -8.07 5.68 -4.86
CA CYS A 107 -7.57 4.31 -4.94
C CYS A 107 -6.70 3.97 -3.73
N MET A 108 -6.89 2.77 -3.19
CA MET A 108 -6.09 2.22 -2.10
C MET A 108 -5.18 1.10 -2.64
N LEU A 109 -4.03 0.93 -2.04
CA LEU A 109 -3.11 -0.17 -2.29
C LEU A 109 -2.69 -0.80 -0.96
N PHE A 110 -2.94 -2.09 -0.81
CA PHE A 110 -2.42 -2.87 0.30
C PHE A 110 -1.20 -3.68 -0.14
N LEU A 111 -0.01 -3.34 0.36
CA LEU A 111 1.25 -4.03 0.06
C LEU A 111 1.58 -5.04 1.15
N LEU A 112 1.79 -6.30 0.79
CA LEU A 112 2.24 -7.34 1.71
C LEU A 112 3.74 -7.20 1.94
N LEU A 113 4.17 -6.98 3.18
CA LEU A 113 5.58 -6.77 3.52
C LEU A 113 6.27 -8.05 3.99
N SER A 114 5.53 -8.96 4.62
CA SER A 114 6.03 -10.24 5.12
C SER A 114 5.09 -11.40 4.81
N GLY A 115 5.56 -12.62 5.09
CA GLY A 115 4.87 -13.87 4.76
C GLY A 115 5.16 -14.37 3.34
N ASP A 116 4.47 -15.45 2.95
CA ASP A 116 4.73 -16.16 1.69
C ASP A 116 4.37 -15.31 0.45
N ARG A 117 3.44 -14.36 0.61
CA ARG A 117 3.03 -13.43 -0.46
C ARG A 117 3.74 -12.08 -0.38
N ALA A 118 4.82 -11.95 0.38
CA ALA A 118 5.59 -10.72 0.50
C ALA A 118 5.94 -10.14 -0.88
N GLY A 119 5.61 -8.86 -1.07
CA GLY A 119 5.80 -8.12 -2.31
C GLY A 119 4.63 -8.19 -3.28
N SER A 120 3.59 -8.94 -2.96
CA SER A 120 2.29 -8.78 -3.63
C SER A 120 1.61 -7.50 -3.16
N GLY A 121 0.70 -6.98 -3.97
CA GLY A 121 -0.17 -5.91 -3.53
C GLY A 121 -1.52 -5.90 -4.21
N ILE A 122 -2.49 -5.36 -3.48
CA ILE A 122 -3.90 -5.35 -3.83
C ILE A 122 -4.31 -3.91 -4.03
N PHE A 123 -4.62 -3.53 -5.27
CA PHE A 123 -5.27 -2.26 -5.53
C PHE A 123 -6.77 -2.43 -5.36
N PHE A 124 -7.45 -1.46 -4.78
CA PHE A 124 -8.90 -1.50 -4.59
C PHE A 124 -9.51 -0.10 -4.43
N THR A 125 -10.82 -0.02 -4.60
CA THR A 125 -11.67 1.15 -4.28
C THR A 125 -12.75 0.73 -3.30
N GLY A 126 -13.13 1.62 -2.37
CA GLY A 126 -14.13 1.31 -1.34
C GLY A 126 -13.56 0.40 -0.24
N PRO A 127 -14.35 -0.55 0.30
CA PRO A 127 -13.92 -1.38 1.43
C PRO A 127 -12.80 -2.35 1.03
N TYR A 128 -11.98 -2.74 2.02
CA TYR A 128 -10.92 -3.72 1.79
C TYR A 128 -11.51 -5.08 1.36
N PRO A 129 -11.03 -5.67 0.24
CA PRO A 129 -11.54 -6.94 -0.27
C PRO A 129 -10.98 -8.11 0.55
N SER A 130 -11.57 -8.36 1.71
CA SER A 130 -11.14 -9.40 2.65
C SER A 130 -11.22 -10.82 2.08
N ASP A 131 -12.02 -11.02 1.04
CA ASP A 131 -12.13 -12.26 0.27
C ASP A 131 -10.90 -12.55 -0.60
N LEU A 132 -10.13 -11.53 -1.00
CA LEU A 132 -8.92 -11.71 -1.80
C LEU A 132 -7.71 -12.13 -0.95
N TYR A 133 -7.56 -11.52 0.22
CA TYR A 133 -6.45 -11.82 1.12
C TYR A 133 -6.72 -11.31 2.54
N GLU A 134 -6.46 -12.17 3.52
CA GLU A 134 -6.43 -11.81 4.93
C GLU A 134 -4.99 -11.93 5.44
N LEU A 135 -4.55 -10.96 6.25
CA LEU A 135 -3.21 -10.99 6.86
C LEU A 135 -3.07 -12.17 7.81
N GLU A 136 -2.07 -13.02 7.55
CA GLU A 136 -1.74 -14.15 8.43
C GLU A 136 -1.05 -13.68 9.71
N LYS A 137 -1.22 -14.44 10.80
CA LYS A 137 -0.54 -14.15 12.07
C LYS A 137 0.98 -14.06 11.88
N GLY A 138 1.58 -12.99 12.39
CA GLY A 138 3.02 -12.75 12.28
C GLY A 138 3.46 -12.07 10.97
N THR A 139 2.51 -11.73 10.08
CA THR A 139 2.78 -10.95 8.87
C THR A 139 2.34 -9.50 9.05
N THR A 140 2.86 -8.60 8.21
CA THR A 140 2.45 -7.20 8.20
C THR A 140 2.23 -6.71 6.77
N GLY A 141 1.43 -5.66 6.64
CA GLY A 141 1.17 -5.00 5.36
C GLY A 141 1.18 -3.48 5.47
N LEU A 142 1.45 -2.80 4.37
CA LEU A 142 1.43 -1.35 4.30
C LEU A 142 0.26 -0.92 3.40
N LEU A 143 -0.70 -0.25 4.00
CA LEU A 143 -1.80 0.40 3.30
C LEU A 143 -1.32 1.76 2.78
N LEU A 144 -1.57 2.04 1.52
CA LEU A 144 -1.23 3.30 0.84
C LEU A 144 -2.49 3.85 0.18
N ALA A 145 -2.85 5.08 0.49
CA ALA A 145 -4.02 5.75 -0.04
C ALA A 145 -3.63 6.83 -1.06
N PHE A 146 -4.22 6.75 -2.25
CA PHE A 146 -3.94 7.63 -3.37
C PHE A 146 -5.14 8.48 -3.71
N SER A 147 -4.95 9.80 -3.78
CA SER A 147 -6.01 10.76 -4.13
C SER A 147 -5.57 11.72 -5.24
N SER A 148 -6.54 12.12 -6.04
CA SER A 148 -6.47 13.14 -7.07
C SER A 148 -6.65 14.54 -6.49
N VAL A 149 -7.29 14.64 -5.32
CA VAL A 149 -7.42 15.88 -4.53
C VAL A 149 -6.10 16.08 -3.81
N GLY A 150 -5.10 16.59 -4.53
CA GLY A 150 -3.79 16.84 -3.97
C GLY A 150 -3.83 17.96 -2.94
N ILE A 151 -3.51 17.67 -1.69
CA ILE A 151 -2.65 18.59 -0.94
C ILE A 151 -1.22 18.18 -1.28
N PRO A 152 -0.45 18.96 -2.05
CA PRO A 152 0.97 18.71 -2.17
C PRO A 152 1.59 18.90 -0.78
N VAL A 153 2.08 17.82 -0.18
CA VAL A 153 3.04 17.94 0.93
C VAL A 153 4.38 18.27 0.28
N ILE A 154 4.69 19.57 0.23
CA ILE A 154 6.00 20.12 -0.11
C ILE A 154 6.88 20.03 1.13
#